data_AF-A0A0P9NAJ4-F1
#
_entry.id   AF-A0A0P9NAJ4-F1
#
_cell.length_a   1.000
_cell.length_b   1.000
_cell.length_c   1.000
_cell.angle_alpha   90.00
_cell.angle_beta   90.00
_cell.angle_gamma   90.00
#
_symmetry.space_group_name_H-M   'P 1'
#
loop_
_entity.id
_entity.type
_entity.pdbx_description
1 polymer ?
#
loop_
_entity_poly.entity_id
_entity_poly.type
_entity_poly.pdbx_seq_one_letter_code
_entity_poly.pdbx_strand_id
1 'polypeptide(L)'
;MSDQQLQPGYWRNASRLLNLYGIPAPLFLLYLAWFRFPSMVTIYVITAIIGGFRLLSFFGWTFKVLVMRLAYLMRGKRLSGRPWWYRRFTEGE
;
A
#
# COMPACT_ATOMS: atom_id res chain seq x y z
N MET A 1 32.98 11.17 -13.18
CA MET A 1 31.75 10.67 -12.51
C MET A 1 31.82 11.22 -11.10
N SER A 2 31.15 12.34 -10.83
CA SER A 2 31.26 13.08 -9.57
C SER A 2 30.49 12.38 -8.46
N ASP A 3 31.19 12.00 -7.39
CA ASP A 3 30.60 11.45 -6.16
C ASP A 3 29.66 12.49 -5.53
N GLN A 4 28.36 12.37 -5.80
CA GLN A 4 27.36 13.17 -5.11
C GLN A 4 27.28 12.68 -3.66
N GLN A 5 27.83 13.48 -2.74
CA GLN A 5 27.74 13.23 -1.30
C GLN A 5 26.25 13.19 -0.90
N LEU A 6 25.77 11.98 -0.60
CA LEU A 6 24.39 11.73 -0.21
C LEU A 6 24.10 12.41 1.14
N GLN A 7 23.04 13.24 1.17
CA GLN A 7 22.62 13.93 2.40
C GLN A 7 22.29 12.95 3.53
N PRO A 8 22.54 13.29 4.81
CA PRO A 8 22.15 12.47 5.95
C PRO A 8 20.65 12.12 5.89
N GLY A 9 20.34 10.82 5.87
CA GLY A 9 18.96 10.35 5.75
C GLY A 9 18.45 10.12 4.32
N TYR A 10 19.33 10.17 3.31
CA TYR A 10 19.01 9.80 1.92
C TYR A 10 18.22 8.48 1.81
N TRP A 11 18.62 7.46 2.59
CA TRP A 11 18.00 6.14 2.58
C TRP A 11 16.65 6.05 3.30
N ARG A 12 16.20 7.09 4.03
CA ARG A 12 14.95 7.06 4.80
C ARG A 12 13.72 6.83 3.91
N ASN A 13 13.77 7.27 2.65
CA ASN A 13 12.66 7.15 1.71
C ASN A 13 12.84 6.01 0.70
N ALA A 14 13.92 5.22 0.80
CA ALA A 14 14.19 4.13 -0.14
C ALA A 14 13.10 3.05 -0.13
N SER A 15 12.40 2.89 1.00
CA SER A 15 11.29 1.94 1.15
C SER A 15 9.92 2.49 0.73
N ARG A 16 9.83 3.75 0.28
CA ARG A 16 8.55 4.34 -0.09
C ARG A 16 8.07 3.69 -1.39
N LEU A 17 6.90 3.06 -1.34
CA LEU A 17 6.29 2.47 -2.53
C LEU A 17 6.14 3.53 -3.62
N LEU A 18 6.59 3.17 -4.83
CA LEU A 18 6.44 4.00 -6.01
C LEU A 18 4.95 4.20 -6.28
N ASN A 19 4.53 5.47 -6.39
CA ASN A 19 3.16 5.85 -6.75
C ASN A 19 3.21 6.64 -8.06
N LEU A 20 2.50 6.16 -9.08
CA LEU A 20 2.29 6.88 -10.34
C LEU A 20 0.89 7.48 -10.31
N TYR A 21 0.77 8.80 -10.38
CA TYR A 21 -0.52 9.51 -10.38
C TYR A 21 -1.47 9.14 -9.23
N GLY A 22 -0.92 8.77 -8.06
CA GLY A 22 -1.70 8.33 -6.89
C GLY A 22 -2.15 6.86 -6.93
N ILE A 23 -1.66 6.08 -7.89
CA ILE A 23 -1.85 4.63 -8.02
C ILE A 23 -0.54 3.94 -7.61
N PRO A 24 -0.55 3.00 -6.65
CA PRO A 24 0.65 2.25 -6.29
C PRO A 24 1.13 1.40 -7.45
N ALA A 25 2.43 1.43 -7.72
CA ALA A 25 3.08 0.74 -8.84
C ALA A 25 2.72 -0.76 -8.98
N PRO A 26 2.54 -1.53 -7.88
CA PRO A 26 2.12 -2.92 -8.00
C PRO A 26 0.79 -3.15 -8.71
N LEU A 27 -0.15 -2.21 -8.72
CA LEU A 27 -1.42 -2.38 -9.44
C LEU A 27 -1.24 -2.45 -10.95
N PHE A 28 -0.18 -1.84 -11.49
CA PHE A 28 0.13 -1.94 -12.91
C PHE A 28 0.61 -3.35 -13.30
N LEU A 29 1.03 -4.17 -12.33
CA LEU A 29 1.35 -5.58 -12.59
C LEU A 29 0.11 -6.38 -13.03
N LEU A 30 -1.11 -5.88 -12.82
CA LEU A 30 -2.32 -6.49 -13.38
C LEU A 30 -2.28 -6.55 -14.91
N TYR A 31 -1.61 -5.60 -15.57
CA TYR A 31 -1.38 -5.69 -17.02
C TYR A 31 -0.55 -6.91 -17.41
N LEU A 32 0.23 -7.51 -16.51
CA LEU A 32 0.93 -8.76 -16.80
C LEU A 32 -0.04 -9.94 -16.99
N ALA A 33 -1.22 -9.91 -16.36
CA ALA A 33 -2.24 -10.94 -16.55
C ALA A 33 -2.76 -10.97 -18.01
N TRP A 34 -2.67 -9.84 -18.72
CA TRP A 34 -3.02 -9.76 -20.13
C TRP A 34 -2.10 -10.62 -21.02
N PHE A 35 -0.80 -10.77 -20.68
CA PHE A 35 0.12 -11.60 -21.46
C PHE A 35 -0.33 -13.07 -21.57
N ARG A 36 -1.08 -13.59 -20.57
CA ARG A 36 -1.59 -14.97 -20.57
C ARG A 36 -2.82 -15.15 -21.47
N PHE A 37 -3.67 -14.13 -21.54
CA PHE A 37 -4.92 -14.15 -22.28
C PHE A 37 -5.06 -12.84 -23.06
N PRO A 38 -4.39 -12.74 -24.23
CA PRO A 38 -4.37 -11.51 -25.02
C PRO A 38 -5.73 -11.33 -25.70
N SER A 39 -6.63 -10.65 -25.00
CA SER A 39 -7.96 -10.26 -25.47
C SER A 39 -8.14 -8.76 -25.24
N MET A 40 -8.90 -8.08 -26.08
CA MET A 40 -9.25 -6.68 -25.86
C MET A 40 -10.12 -6.53 -24.60
N VAL A 41 -10.96 -7.53 -24.31
CA VAL A 41 -11.80 -7.56 -23.11
C VAL A 41 -10.94 -7.57 -21.85
N THR A 42 -9.86 -8.36 -21.83
CA THR A 42 -8.99 -8.43 -20.65
C THR A 42 -8.25 -7.11 -20.41
N ILE A 43 -7.85 -6.38 -21.45
CA ILE A 43 -7.31 -5.02 -21.32
C ILE A 43 -8.35 -4.09 -20.70
N TYR A 44 -9.57 -4.03 -21.26
CA TYR A 44 -10.61 -3.13 -20.76
C TYR A 44 -10.95 -3.41 -19.29
N VAL A 45 -11.04 -4.68 -18.90
CA VAL A 45 -11.28 -5.07 -17.51
C VAL A 45 -10.14 -4.60 -16.60
N ILE A 46 -8.89 -4.84 -16.97
CA ILE A 46 -7.72 -4.40 -16.17
C ILE A 46 -7.68 -2.88 -16.05
N THR A 47 -7.88 -2.15 -17.16
CA THR A 47 -7.91 -0.68 -17.16
C THR A 47 -9.08 -0.15 -16.32
N ALA A 48 -10.25 -0.78 -16.37
CA ALA A 48 -11.40 -0.41 -15.54
C ALA A 48 -11.12 -0.61 -14.05
N ILE A 49 -10.47 -1.73 -13.67
CA ILE A 49 -10.06 -1.99 -12.28
C ILE A 49 -9.09 -0.91 -11.80
N ILE A 50 -8.06 -0.60 -12.59
CA ILE A 50 -7.07 0.44 -12.24
C ILE A 50 -7.75 1.83 -12.16
N GLY A 51 -8.65 2.14 -13.08
CA GLY A 51 -9.45 3.37 -13.07
C GLY A 51 -10.35 3.48 -11.83
N GLY A 52 -10.98 2.37 -11.41
CA GLY A 52 -11.77 2.31 -10.19
C GLY A 52 -10.93 2.62 -8.94
N PHE A 53 -9.73 2.04 -8.84
CA PHE A 53 -8.78 2.37 -7.77
C PHE A 53 -8.31 3.83 -7.83
N ARG A 54 -8.15 4.41 -9.02
CA ARG A 54 -7.80 5.83 -9.17
C ARG A 54 -8.90 6.76 -8.67
N LEU A 55 -10.15 6.39 -8.92
CA LEU A 55 -11.33 7.11 -8.44
C LEU A 55 -11.42 7.02 -6.90
N LEU A 56 -11.26 5.83 -6.32
CA LEU A 56 -11.19 5.63 -4.88
C LEU A 56 -10.05 6.45 -4.24
N SER A 57 -8.89 6.49 -4.88
CA SER A 57 -7.73 7.28 -4.43
C SER A 57 -8.04 8.78 -4.41
N PHE A 58 -8.85 9.29 -5.36
CA PHE A 58 -9.29 10.68 -5.37
C PHE A 58 -10.16 11.02 -4.15
N PHE A 59 -10.97 10.07 -3.66
CA PHE A 59 -11.73 10.22 -2.41
C PHE A 59 -10.87 10.00 -1.14
N GLY A 60 -9.55 9.82 -1.26
CA GLY A 60 -8.65 9.53 -0.15
C GLY A 60 -8.62 8.06 0.27
N TRP A 61 -9.38 7.19 -0.39
CA TRP A 61 -9.41 5.75 -0.14
C TRP A 61 -8.29 5.08 -0.93
N THR A 62 -7.05 5.40 -0.56
CA THR A 62 -5.86 4.80 -1.19
C THR A 62 -5.83 3.29 -0.94
N PHE A 63 -5.23 2.54 -1.87
CA PHE A 63 -5.07 1.08 -1.75
C PHE A 63 -4.44 0.67 -0.41
N LYS A 64 -3.45 1.43 0.08
CA LYS A 64 -2.83 1.20 1.39
C LYS A 64 -3.84 1.28 2.54
N VAL A 65 -4.74 2.27 2.51
CA VAL A 65 -5.79 2.43 3.53
C VAL A 65 -6.78 1.27 3.46
N LEU A 66 -7.17 0.85 2.26
CA LEU A 66 -8.05 -0.31 2.05
C LEU A 66 -7.43 -1.59 2.61
N VAL A 67 -6.18 -1.89 2.26
CA VAL A 67 -5.45 -3.06 2.77
C VAL A 67 -5.28 -3.00 4.29
N MET A 68 -4.96 -1.82 4.84
CA MET A 68 -4.79 -1.68 6.29
C MET A 68 -6.11 -1.86 7.05
N ARG A 69 -7.21 -1.34 6.52
CA ARG A 69 -8.56 -1.57 7.08
C ARG A 69 -8.95 -3.04 7.00
N LEU A 70 -8.68 -3.70 5.86
CA LEU A 70 -8.94 -5.13 5.69
C LEU A 70 -8.11 -5.97 6.67
N ALA A 71 -6.81 -5.68 6.79
CA ALA A 71 -5.93 -6.36 7.76
C ALA A 71 -6.41 -6.13 9.19
N TYR A 72 -6.88 -4.92 9.52
CA TYR A 72 -7.43 -4.62 10.84
C TYR A 72 -8.73 -5.39 11.12
N LEU A 73 -9.63 -5.46 10.13
CA LEU A 73 -10.85 -6.27 10.21
C LEU A 73 -10.52 -7.75 10.42
N MET A 74 -9.55 -8.31 9.66
CA MET A 74 -9.11 -9.70 9.79
C MET A 74 -8.41 -9.99 11.13
N ARG A 75 -7.64 -9.05 11.68
CA ARG A 75 -6.98 -9.20 12.99
C ARG A 75 -7.97 -9.23 14.15
N GLY A 76 -9.16 -8.65 13.98
CA GLY A 76 -10.16 -8.55 15.03
C GLY A 76 -9.77 -7.58 16.15
N LYS A 77 -10.61 -7.47 17.18
CA LYS A 77 -10.49 -6.46 18.26
C LYS A 77 -9.64 -6.92 19.45
N ARG A 78 -9.12 -8.16 19.45
CA ARG A 78 -8.44 -8.76 20.61
C ARG A 78 -6.93 -8.58 20.52
N LEU A 79 -6.40 -7.60 21.25
CA LEU A 79 -4.98 -7.48 21.58
C LEU A 79 -4.68 -8.40 22.77
N SER A 80 -4.40 -9.67 22.51
CA SER A 80 -4.13 -10.69 23.56
C SER A 80 -2.80 -10.54 24.30
N GLY A 81 -2.04 -9.46 24.05
CA GLY A 81 -0.73 -9.27 24.66
C GLY A 81 -0.30 -7.82 24.63
N ARG A 82 -0.94 -6.96 25.44
CA ARG A 82 -0.36 -5.64 25.69
C ARG A 82 1.02 -5.83 26.34
N PRO A 83 2.08 -5.23 25.78
CA PRO A 83 3.44 -5.39 26.28
C PRO A 83 3.55 -5.03 27.76
N TRP A 84 4.43 -5.71 28.50
CA TRP A 84 4.58 -5.52 29.95
C TRP A 84 4.89 -4.07 30.34
N TRP A 85 5.66 -3.34 29.51
CA TRP A 85 5.96 -1.93 29.76
C TRP A 85 4.69 -1.06 29.68
N TYR A 86 3.78 -1.35 28.74
CA TYR A 86 2.53 -0.59 28.58
C TYR A 86 1.66 -0.74 29.82
N ARG A 87 1.54 -1.96 30.36
CA ARG A 87 0.79 -2.23 31.60
C ARG A 87 1.40 -1.49 32.78
N ARG A 88 2.72 -1.52 32.93
CA ARG A 88 3.43 -0.87 34.04
C ARG A 88 3.20 0.64 34.15
N PHE A 89 3.04 1.35 33.03
CA PHE A 89 2.90 2.82 33.04
C PHE A 89 1.46 3.33 32.98
N THR A 90 0.50 2.52 32.53
CA THR A 90 -0.88 2.97 32.30
C THR A 90 -1.94 2.24 33.12
N GLU A 91 -1.66 1.02 33.56
CA GLU A 91 -2.58 0.18 34.34
C GLU A 91 -2.05 0.04 35.79
N GLY A 92 -1.47 1.12 36.33
CA GLY A 92 -1.01 1.19 37.73
C GLY A 92 -2.11 0.74 38.68
N GLU A 93 -1.69 -0.07 39.67
CA GLU A 93 -2.45 -0.86 40.64
C GLU A 93 -3.85 -0.36 41.03
#